data_AF-A0A6B1KBE9-F1
#
_entry.id   AF-A0A6B1KBE9-F1
#
_cell.length_a   1.000
_cell.length_b   1.000
_cell.length_c   1.000
_cell.angle_alpha   90.00
_cell.angle_beta   90.00
_cell.angle_gamma   90.00
#
_symmetry.space_group_name_H-M   'P 1'
#
loop_
_entity.id
_entity.type
_entity.pdbx_description
1 polymer ?
#
loop_
_entity_poly.entity_id
_entity_poly.type
_entity_poly.pdbx_seq_one_letter_code
_entity_poly.pdbx_strand_id
1 'polypeptide(L)' 'MALSGRIGTLLVAVPGLSGVVYPEGTRVTIQGTGGSVDGFVDGDWLPLAWWEFADVRPEDATG' A
#
# COMPACT_ATOMS: atom_id res chain seq x y z
N MET A 1 0.63 18.76 -11.08
CA MET A 1 1.58 17.70 -10.68
C MET A 1 0.77 16.50 -10.25
N ALA A 2 0.74 15.43 -11.05
CA ALA A 2 -0.01 14.24 -10.71
C ALA A 2 0.73 13.52 -9.57
N LEU A 3 0.14 13.52 -8.37
CA LEU A 3 0.53 12.61 -7.31
C LEU A 3 0.24 11.21 -7.84
N SER A 4 1.24 10.59 -8.47
CA SER A 4 1.14 9.20 -8.93
C SER A 4 1.12 8.34 -7.67
N GLY A 5 -0.07 8.12 -7.12
CA GLY A 5 -0.28 7.15 -6.05
C GLY A 5 0.20 5.80 -6.57
N ARG A 6 1.16 5.20 -5.86
CA ARG A 6 1.64 3.86 -6.20
C ARG A 6 0.64 2.86 -5.65
N ILE A 7 0.29 1.84 -6.42
CA ILE A 7 -0.55 0.76 -5.90
C ILE A 7 0.39 -0.34 -5.41
N GLY A 8 0.23 -0.73 -4.16
CA GLY A 8 0.90 -1.88 -3.60
C GLY A 8 -0.07 -3.02 -3.32
N THR A 9 0.51 -4.17 -3.02
CA THR A 9 -0.20 -5.32 -2.46
C THR A 9 0.36 -5.62 -1.09
N LEU A 10 -0.51 -5.79 -0.09
CA LEU A 10 -0.09 -6.21 1.24
C LEU A 10 0.52 -7.61 1.17
N LEU A 11 1.67 -7.80 1.80
CA LEU A 11 2.33 -9.10 1.94
C LEU A 11 1.98 -9.77 3.28
N VAL A 12 1.49 -8.99 4.24
CA VAL A 12 1.10 -9.43 5.56
C VAL A 12 -0.23 -8.78 5.96
N ALA A 13 -0.88 -9.34 6.96
CA ALA A 13 -2.09 -8.76 7.52
C ALA A 13 -1.75 -7.48 8.31
N VAL A 14 -2.33 -6.34 7.93
CA VAL A 14 -2.07 -5.03 8.57
C VAL A 14 -3.36 -4.45 9.15
N PRO A 15 -3.37 -4.03 10.42
CA PRO A 15 -4.49 -3.29 10.99
C PRO A 15 -4.52 -1.86 10.45
N GLY A 16 -5.65 -1.46 9.88
CA GLY A 16 -5.91 -0.07 9.54
C GLY A 16 -6.42 0.72 10.73
N LEU A 17 -6.42 2.05 10.58
CA LEU A 17 -6.83 2.99 11.62
C LEU A 17 -8.27 2.77 12.08
N SER A 18 -9.14 2.29 11.20
CA SER A 18 -10.54 1.94 11.52
C SER A 18 -10.67 0.69 12.40
N GLY A 19 -9.56 -0.02 12.68
CA GLY A 19 -9.55 -1.27 13.44
C GLY A 19 -9.81 -2.52 12.58
N VAL A 20 -9.94 -2.35 11.26
CA VAL A 20 -10.07 -3.47 10.30
C VAL A 20 -8.68 -4.02 10.02
N VAL A 21 -8.52 -5.33 10.12
CA VAL A 21 -7.29 -6.02 9.70
C VAL A 21 -7.45 -6.47 8.27
N TYR A 22 -6.66 -5.89 7.37
CA TYR A 22 -6.65 -6.28 5.97
C TYR A 22 -5.65 -7.42 5.75
N PRO A 23 -6.06 -8.55 5.19
CA PRO A 23 -5.16 -9.69 4.96
C PRO A 23 -4.15 -9.40 3.85
N GLU A 24 -3.12 -10.25 3.75
CA GLU A 24 -2.22 -10.27 2.61
C GLU A 24 -2.97 -10.45 1.28
N GLY A 25 -2.43 -9.90 0.19
CA GLY A 25 -3.07 -9.85 -1.11
C GLY A 25 -4.03 -8.67 -1.29
N THR A 26 -4.35 -7.93 -0.23
CA THR A 26 -5.18 -6.72 -0.33
C THR A 26 -4.44 -5.62 -1.09
N ARG A 27 -5.13 -4.97 -2.04
CA ARG A 27 -4.60 -3.81 -2.76
C ARG A 27 -4.65 -2.58 -1.87
N VAL A 28 -3.52 -1.90 -1.76
CA VAL A 28 -3.36 -0.70 -0.95
C VAL A 28 -2.80 0.43 -1.80
N THR A 29 -3.32 1.63 -1.64
CA THR A 29 -2.78 2.83 -2.29
C THR A 29 -1.70 3.41 -1.41
N ILE A 30 -0.51 3.57 -1.95
CA ILE A 30 0.67 4.03 -1.21
C ILE A 30 0.94 5.48 -1.55
N GLN A 31 1.06 6.29 -0.51
CA GLN A 31 1.52 7.67 -0.57
C GLN A 31 2.78 7.85 0.28
N GLY A 32 3.69 8.68 -0.23
CA GLY A 32 4.98 8.93 0.42
C GLY A 32 6.13 8.10 -0.14
N THR A 33 7.34 8.47 0.27
CA THR A 33 8.61 7.85 -0.15
C THR A 33 9.55 7.84 1.04
N GLY A 34 10.11 6.68 1.41
CA GLY A 34 11.03 6.55 2.55
C GLY A 34 11.00 5.17 3.19
N GLY A 35 11.49 5.07 4.43
CA GLY A 35 11.51 3.82 5.21
C GLY A 35 10.16 3.40 5.80
N SER A 36 9.21 4.35 5.88
CA SER A 36 7.79 4.11 6.18
C SER A 36 6.95 4.93 5.22
N VAL A 37 5.85 4.35 4.76
CA VAL A 37 4.92 4.96 3.81
C VAL A 37 3.50 4.85 4.33
N ASP A 38 2.64 5.72 3.83
CA ASP A 38 1.23 5.76 4.20
C ASP A 38 0.43 4.92 3.20
N GLY A 39 -0.14 3.82 3.69
CA GLY A 39 -1.07 2.99 2.94
C GLY A 39 -2.51 3.46 3.11
N PHE A 40 -3.31 3.34 2.06
CA PHE A 40 -4.74 3.62 2.10
C PHE A 40 -5.53 2.49 1.44
N VAL A 41 -6.42 1.83 2.19
CA VAL A 41 -7.36 0.82 1.68
C VAL A 41 -8.77 1.34 1.91
N ASP A 42 -9.53 1.57 0.84
CA ASP A 42 -10.90 2.11 0.90
C ASP A 42 -11.02 3.45 1.68
N GLY A 43 -9.93 4.22 1.74
CA GLY A 43 -9.84 5.45 2.53
C GLY A 43 -9.44 5.26 4.00
N ASP A 44 -9.26 4.02 4.44
CA ASP A 44 -8.66 3.69 5.74
C ASP A 44 -7.14 3.79 5.66
N TRP A 45 -6.52 4.51 6.59
CA TRP A 45 -5.08 4.72 6.62
C TRP A 45 -4.37 3.59 7.38
N LEU A 46 -3.24 3.13 6.84
CA LEU A 46 -2.43 2.09 7.41
C LEU A 46 -0.96 2.53 7.40
N PRO A 47 -0.26 2.46 8.55
CA PRO A 47 1.19 2.63 8.55
C PRO A 47 1.81 1.39 7.90
N LEU A 48 2.57 1.58 6.81
CA LEU A 48 3.23 0.49 6.11
C LEU A 48 4.74 0.64 6.18
N ALA A 49 5.41 -0.39 6.67
CA ALA A 49 6.85 -0.56 6.52
C ALA A 49 7.17 -1.14 5.13
N TRP A 50 8.38 -0.84 4.65
CA TRP A 50 8.89 -1.29 3.35
C TRP A 50 8.85 -2.81 3.10
N TRP A 51 8.72 -3.63 4.14
CA TRP A 51 8.63 -5.09 4.06
C TRP A 51 7.19 -5.63 4.15
N GLU A 52 6.21 -4.79 4.51
CA GLU A 52 4.81 -5.19 4.71
C GLU A 52 3.98 -5.16 3.42
N PHE A 53 4.50 -4.52 2.37
CA PHE A 53 3.86 -4.41 1.07
C PHE A 53 4.86 -4.63 -0.08
N ALA A 54 4.33 -5.03 -1.22
CA ALA A 54 5.05 -5.02 -2.49
C ALA A 54 4.48 -3.90 -3.37
N ASP A 55 5.37 -3.03 -3.87
CA ASP A 55 5.02 -2.01 -4.86
C ASP A 55 4.68 -2.70 -6.19
N VAL A 56 3.45 -2.53 -6.67
CA VAL A 56 3.06 -2.98 -8.00
C VAL A 56 3.40 -1.84 -8.95
N ARG A 57 4.61 -1.86 -9.50
CA ARG A 57 4.96 -0.90 -10.56
C ARG A 57 4.03 -1.13 -11.74
N PRO A 58 3.35 -0.09 -12.24
CA PRO A 58 2.52 -0.20 -13.43
C PRO A 58 3.34 -0.54 -14.71
N GLU A 59 4.67 -0.51 -14.64
CA GLU A 59 5.58 -0.82 -15.74
C GLU A 59 5.73 -2.33 -16.04
N ASP A 60 5.22 -3.23 -15.18
CA ASP A 60 5.27 -4.69 -15.46
C ASP A 60 4.06 -5.20 -16.27
N ALA A 61 3.13 -4.30 -16.67
CA ALA A 61 1.98 -4.65 -17.51
C ALA A 61 2.25 -4.55 -19.02
N THR A 62 3.49 -4.29 -19.45
CA THR A 62 3.85 -4.26 -20.87
C THR A 62 5.32 -4.66 -21.06
N GLY A 63 5.54 -5.91 -21.49
CA GLY A 63 6.84 -6.36 -22.00
C GLY A 63 7.08 -7.85 -21.86
#